data_AF-A0A9D5PQD9-F1
#
_entry.id   AF-A0A9D5PQD9-F1
#
_cell.length_a   1.000
_cell.length_b   1.000
_cell.length_c   1.000
_cell.angle_alpha   90.00
_cell.angle_beta   90.00
_cell.angle_gamma   90.00
#
_symmetry.space_group_name_H-M   'P 1'
#
loop_
_entity.id
_entity.type
_entity.pdbx_description
1 polymer ?
#
loop_
_entity_poly.entity_id
_entity_poly.type
_entity_poly.pdbx_seq_one_letter_code
_entity_poly.pdbx_strand_id
1 'polypeptide(L)' 'MRKFKIPVIPQSTNKSIRFPNDLIEGIEKAIRGTGCTFSAFVIEAVRVALDNLEEERLEQEQNEK' A
#
# COMPACT_ATOMS: atom_id res chain seq x y z
N MET A 1 27.50 23.51 3.59
CA MET A 1 26.51 23.00 4.56
C MET A 1 25.22 22.69 3.82
N ARG A 2 24.59 21.52 4.03
CA ARG A 2 23.27 21.23 3.46
C ARG A 2 22.26 22.16 4.13
N LYS A 3 21.52 22.94 3.35
CA LYS A 3 20.47 23.82 3.87
C LYS A 3 19.31 22.95 4.37
N PHE A 4 18.84 23.22 5.58
CA PHE A 4 17.64 22.58 6.12
C PHE A 4 16.46 22.91 5.18
N LYS A 5 15.74 21.88 4.73
CA LYS A 5 14.49 22.01 4.00
C LYS A 5 13.37 21.59 4.95
N ILE A 6 12.32 22.39 5.01
CA ILE A 6 11.11 22.02 5.76
C ILE A 6 10.56 20.73 5.14
N PRO A 7 10.31 19.67 5.94
CA PRO A 7 9.76 18.42 5.42
C PRO A 7 8.35 18.67 4.87
N VAL A 8 8.12 18.28 3.61
CA VAL A 8 6.79 18.27 3.00
C VAL A 8 6.11 16.97 3.39
N ILE A 9 5.08 17.05 4.22
CA ILE A 9 4.24 15.90 4.53
C ILE A 9 3.40 15.58 3.28
N PRO A 10 3.41 14.35 2.78
CA PRO A 10 2.56 13.96 1.66
C PRO A 10 1.09 14.27 1.95
N GLN A 11 0.38 14.82 0.97
CA GLN A 11 -1.06 15.04 1.12
C GLN A 11 -1.78 13.69 1.14
N SER A 12 -2.66 13.48 2.12
CA SER A 12 -3.50 12.28 2.22
C SER A 12 -4.97 12.66 2.35
N THR A 13 -5.85 11.88 1.75
CA THR A 13 -7.31 12.04 1.91
C THR A 13 -7.87 10.82 2.62
N ASN A 14 -8.70 11.01 3.65
CA ASN A 14 -9.38 9.92 4.32
C ASN A 14 -10.42 9.28 3.37
N LYS A 15 -10.44 7.95 3.32
CA LYS A 15 -11.44 7.13 2.63
C LYS A 15 -11.91 6.05 3.60
N SER A 16 -13.23 5.91 3.74
CA SER A 16 -13.86 4.91 4.60
C SER A 16 -14.42 3.78 3.75
N ILE A 17 -13.99 2.55 4.04
CA ILE A 17 -14.43 1.32 3.38
C ILE A 17 -14.66 0.23 4.41
N ARG A 18 -15.48 -0.78 4.08
CA ARG A 18 -15.73 -1.93 4.96
C ARG A 18 -14.84 -3.10 4.56
N PHE A 19 -14.16 -3.69 5.54
CA PHE A 19 -13.46 -4.95 5.37
C PHE A 19 -14.32 -6.09 5.93
N PRO A 20 -14.38 -7.25 5.24
CA PRO A 20 -14.85 -8.50 5.83
C PRO A 20 -14.11 -8.83 7.14
N ASN A 21 -14.82 -9.40 8.12
CA ASN A 21 -14.26 -9.68 9.45
C ASN A 21 -13.11 -10.69 9.39
N ASP A 22 -13.22 -11.71 8.53
CA ASP A 22 -12.19 -12.71 8.30
C ASP A 22 -10.88 -12.08 7.77
N LEU A 23 -10.98 -11.07 6.91
CA LEU A 23 -9.81 -10.32 6.46
C LEU A 23 -9.20 -9.48 7.59
N ILE A 24 -10.02 -8.85 8.43
CA ILE A 24 -9.52 -8.08 9.58
C ILE A 24 -8.72 -9.01 10.51
N GLU A 25 -9.28 -10.16 10.89
CA GLU A 25 -8.62 -11.14 11.74
C GLU A 25 -7.33 -11.68 11.11
N GLY A 26 -7.34 -11.96 9.80
CA GLY A 26 -6.17 -12.41 9.06
C GLY A 26 -5.05 -11.38 9.08
N ILE A 27 -5.37 -10.11 8.84
CA ILE A 27 -4.40 -9.01 8.86
C ILE A 27 -3.84 -8.81 10.27
N GLU A 28 -4.70 -8.73 11.29
CA GLU A 28 -4.28 -8.53 12.68
C GLU A 28 -3.35 -9.65 13.18
N LYS A 29 -3.64 -10.89 12.78
CA LYS A 29 -2.77 -12.03 13.08
C LYS A 29 -1.42 -11.92 12.38
N ALA A 30 -1.41 -11.52 11.10
CA ALA A 30 -0.18 -11.39 10.31
C ALA A 30 0.74 -10.27 10.83
N ILE A 31 0.19 -9.15 11.30
CA ILE A 31 0.99 -8.01 11.78
C ILE A 31 1.34 -8.10 13.27
N ARG A 32 0.83 -9.10 14.01
CA ARG A 32 1.09 -9.25 15.45
C ARG A 32 2.59 -9.37 15.73
N GLY A 33 3.08 -8.52 16.63
CA GLY A 33 4.49 -8.52 17.06
C GLY A 33 5.46 -7.87 16.06
N THR A 34 4.98 -7.35 14.92
CA THR A 34 5.83 -6.68 13.91
C THR A 34 5.98 -5.17 14.15
N GLY A 35 5.13 -4.59 15.00
CA GLY A 35 5.03 -3.13 15.17
C GLY A 35 4.34 -2.41 14.00
N CYS A 36 3.86 -3.15 13.00
CA CYS A 36 3.07 -2.61 11.89
C CYS A 36 1.63 -2.31 12.34
N THR A 37 1.05 -1.23 11.81
CA THR A 37 -0.36 -0.88 12.04
C THR A 37 -1.22 -1.42 10.89
N PHE A 38 -2.51 -1.64 11.17
CA PHE A 38 -3.46 -2.09 10.15
C PHE A 38 -3.46 -1.17 8.92
N SER A 39 -3.50 0.15 9.12
CA SER A 39 -3.47 1.12 8.02
C SER A 39 -2.17 1.07 7.22
N ALA A 40 -1.01 0.91 7.86
CA ALA A 40 0.27 0.79 7.17
C ALA A 40 0.31 -0.48 6.31
N PHE A 41 -0.18 -1.60 6.85
CA PHE A 41 -0.31 -2.85 6.11
C PHE A 41 -1.21 -2.70 4.87
N VAL A 42 -2.41 -2.12 5.04
CA VAL A 42 -3.35 -1.94 3.93
C VAL A 42 -2.79 -1.01 2.86
N ILE A 43 -2.14 0.10 3.25
CA ILE A 43 -1.51 1.01 2.29
C ILE A 43 -0.45 0.29 1.47
N GLU A 44 0.38 -0.52 2.11
CA GLU A 44 1.45 -1.25 1.42
C GLU A 44 0.90 -2.35 0.52
N ALA A 45 -0.08 -3.12 0.99
CA ALA A 45 -0.75 -4.13 0.18
C ALA A 45 -1.40 -3.54 -1.09
N VAL A 46 -2.00 -2.34 -0.99
CA VAL A 46 -2.59 -1.65 -2.14
C VAL A 46 -1.52 -1.13 -3.10
N ARG A 47 -0.37 -0.65 -2.61
CA ARG A 47 0.75 -0.26 -3.49
C ARG A 47 1.25 -1.44 -4.31
N VAL A 48 1.54 -2.57 -3.64
CA VAL A 48 1.98 -3.80 -4.32
C VAL A 48 0.94 -4.27 -5.33
N ALA A 49 -0.35 -4.21 -4.98
CA ALA A 49 -1.40 -4.59 -5.92
C ALA A 49 -1.46 -3.67 -7.16
N LEU A 50 -1.24 -2.36 -7.01
CA LEU A 50 -1.18 -1.43 -8.13
C LEU A 50 0.06 -1.65 -9.01
N ASP A 51 1.22 -1.87 -8.39
CA ASP A 51 2.47 -2.13 -9.11
C ASP A 51 2.36 -3.42 -9.94
N ASN A 52 1.81 -4.50 -9.36
CA ASN A 52 1.57 -5.75 -10.09
C ASN A 52 0.64 -5.55 -11.30
N LEU A 53 -0.44 -4.77 -11.16
CA LEU A 53 -1.35 -4.48 -12.27
C LEU A 53 -0.67 -3.66 -13.38
N GLU A 54 0.26 -2.77 -13.03
CA GLU A 54 1.05 -2.01 -14.00
C GLU A 54 2.08 -2.91 -14.71
N GLU A 55 2.74 -3.80 -13.98
CA GLU A 55 3.65 -4.80 -14.55
C GLU A 55 2.92 -5.71 -15.54
N GLU A 56 1.76 -6.26 -15.16
CA GLU A 56 0.93 -7.10 -16.04
C GLU A 56 0.53 -6.37 -17.33
N ARG A 57 0.19 -5.07 -17.24
CA ARG A 57 -0.14 -4.25 -18.41
C ARG A 57 1.07 -4.09 -19.34
N LEU A 58 2.25 -3.80 -18.78
CA LEU A 58 3.46 -3.61 -19.57
C LEU A 58 3.91 -4.91 -20.25
N GLU A 59 3.75 -6.06 -19.59
CA GLU A 59 4.03 -7.38 -20.17
C GLU A 59 3.09 -7.69 -21.35
N GLN A 60 1.80 -7.37 -21.22
CA GLN A 60 0.82 -7.53 -22.31
C GLN A 60 1.19 -6.68 -23.52
N GLU A 61 1.55 -5.41 -23.32
CA GLU A 61 1.97 -4.50 -24.40
C GLU A 61 3.28 -4.92 -25.09
N GLN A 62 4.16 -5.65 -24.39
CA GLN A 62 5.39 -6.20 -24.97
C GLN A 62 5.12 -7.47 -25.78
N ASN A 63 4.19 -8.31 -25.32
CA ASN A 63 3.82 -9.55 -26.02
C ASN A 63 2.98 -9.30 -27.28
N GLU A 64 2.34 -8.13 -27.40
CA GLU A 64 1.56 -7.72 -28.57
C GLU A 64 2.38 -6.97 -29.64
N LYS A 65 3.67 -6.70 -29.40
CA LYS A 65 4.60 -6.04 -30.34
C LYS A 65 5.53 -7.04 -31.02
#